data_AF-A0A0F8X8H2-F1
#
_entry.id   AF-A0A0F8X8H2-F1
#
_cell.length_a   1.000
_cell.length_b   1.000
_cell.length_c   1.000
_cell.angle_alpha   90.00
_cell.angle_beta   90.00
_cell.angle_gamma   90.00
#
_symmetry.space_group_name_H-M   'P 1'
#
loop_
_entity.id
_entity.type
_entity.pdbx_description
1 polymer ?
#
loop_
_entity_poly.entity_id
_entity_poly.type
_entity_poly.pdbx_seq_one_letter_code
_entity_poly.pdbx_strand_id
1 'polypeptide(L)'
;MSWTVHKTLITVQGRIVNTTRVTGNTTLDGTHHNVFCDTDGGPITITLPAGVDGTHYRIINTGSSANDVTVTPDGAEDILGANSSVVLVDGNVLVVVFESTEGWW
;
A
#
# COMPACT_ATOMS: atom_id res chain seq x y z
N MET A 1 -10.92 -25.09 -32.52
CA MET A 1 -10.32 -23.76 -32.71
C MET A 1 -9.88 -23.26 -31.35
N SER A 2 -8.59 -23.04 -31.14
CA SER A 2 -8.04 -22.56 -29.86
C SER A 2 -7.67 -21.09 -30.01
N TRP A 3 -8.19 -20.23 -29.14
CA TRP A 3 -7.86 -18.81 -29.09
C TRP A 3 -6.90 -18.58 -27.94
N THR A 4 -5.62 -18.35 -28.24
CA THR A 4 -4.66 -17.88 -27.23
C THR A 4 -4.75 -16.36 -27.18
N VAL A 5 -5.35 -15.81 -26.12
CA VAL A 5 -5.29 -14.36 -25.89
C VAL A 5 -3.91 -14.03 -25.31
N HIS A 6 -3.02 -13.49 -26.14
CA HIS A 6 -1.88 -12.71 -25.66
C HIS A 6 -2.44 -11.41 -25.11
N LYS A 7 -2.71 -11.34 -23.80
CA LYS A 7 -3.14 -10.09 -23.18
C LYS A 7 -1.97 -9.11 -23.18
N THR A 8 -1.88 -8.31 -24.24
CA THR A 8 -1.04 -7.12 -24.24
C THR A 8 -1.71 -6.09 -23.33
N LEU A 9 -1.13 -5.84 -22.15
CA LEU A 9 -1.51 -4.72 -21.31
C LEU A 9 -0.96 -3.44 -21.94
N ILE A 10 -1.75 -2.84 -22.83
CA ILE A 10 -1.47 -1.51 -23.37
C ILE A 10 -2.05 -0.51 -22.38
N THR A 11 -1.22 0.08 -21.53
CA THR A 11 -1.67 1.18 -20.67
C THR A 11 -1.49 2.49 -21.41
N VAL A 12 -2.59 3.07 -21.87
CA VAL A 12 -2.63 4.46 -22.36
C VAL A 12 -2.48 5.42 -21.17
N GLN A 13 -2.12 6.69 -21.41
CA GLN A 13 -2.19 7.72 -20.36
C GLN A 13 -3.56 7.69 -19.64
N GLY A 14 -3.56 7.86 -18.31
CA GLY A 14 -4.79 7.88 -17.51
C GLY A 14 -5.23 6.53 -16.92
N ARG A 15 -4.31 5.58 -16.67
CA ARG A 15 -4.64 4.32 -15.99
C ARG A 15 -5.24 4.60 -14.61
N ILE A 16 -6.53 4.29 -14.46
CA ILE A 16 -7.21 4.26 -13.16
C ILE A 16 -6.72 3.02 -12.41
N VAL A 17 -6.29 3.21 -11.17
CA VAL A 17 -5.89 2.12 -10.27
C VAL A 17 -6.94 1.94 -9.18
N ASN A 18 -6.92 0.77 -8.54
CA ASN A 18 -7.91 0.43 -7.51
C ASN A 18 -7.83 1.38 -6.30
N THR A 19 -8.98 1.67 -5.71
CA THR A 19 -9.10 2.45 -4.47
C THR A 19 -9.84 1.62 -3.44
N THR A 20 -9.20 1.40 -2.29
CA THR A 20 -9.73 0.61 -1.19
C THR A 20 -9.87 1.48 0.04
N ARG A 21 -11.02 1.41 0.73
CA ARG A 21 -11.21 2.00 2.06
C ARG A 21 -11.15 0.89 3.09
N VAL A 22 -10.38 1.08 4.16
CA VAL A 22 -10.23 0.13 5.26
C VAL A 22 -10.58 0.80 6.58
N THR A 23 -11.25 0.06 7.46
CA THR A 23 -11.68 0.52 8.80
C THR A 23 -11.12 -0.38 9.91
N GLY A 24 -10.09 -1.17 9.59
CA GLY A 24 -9.45 -2.11 10.48
C GLY A 24 -8.12 -2.61 9.91
N ASN A 25 -7.40 -3.38 10.73
CA ASN A 25 -6.09 -3.90 10.36
C ASN A 25 -6.15 -4.70 9.04
N THR A 26 -5.23 -4.40 8.13
CA THR A 26 -5.26 -4.95 6.77
C THR A 26 -3.85 -5.28 6.30
N THR A 27 -3.66 -6.48 5.75
CA THR A 27 -2.47 -6.84 4.98
C THR A 27 -2.73 -6.50 3.52
N LEU A 28 -1.84 -5.73 2.90
CA LEU A 28 -1.98 -5.37 1.48
C LEU A 28 -1.56 -6.53 0.58
N ASP A 29 -2.04 -6.49 -0.65
CA ASP A 29 -1.68 -7.43 -1.71
C ASP A 29 -1.62 -6.71 -3.08
N GLY A 30 -1.42 -7.44 -4.17
CA GLY A 30 -1.33 -6.88 -5.52
C GLY A 30 -2.62 -6.24 -6.07
N THR A 31 -3.74 -6.31 -5.35
CA THR A 31 -4.99 -5.65 -5.73
C THR A 31 -5.12 -4.25 -5.14
N HIS A 32 -4.34 -3.93 -4.10
CA HIS A 32 -4.33 -2.63 -3.45
C HIS A 32 -3.42 -1.65 -4.20
N HIS A 33 -3.83 -0.38 -4.28
CA HIS A 33 -3.02 0.68 -4.89
C HIS A 33 -3.19 1.98 -4.11
N ASN A 34 -4.40 2.55 -4.09
CA ASN A 34 -4.75 3.62 -3.17
C ASN A 34 -5.50 3.04 -1.97
N VAL A 35 -4.97 3.22 -0.77
CA VAL A 35 -5.53 2.71 0.49
C VAL A 35 -5.89 3.89 1.38
N PHE A 36 -7.19 4.06 1.61
CA PHE A 36 -7.74 5.08 2.48
C PHE A 36 -8.08 4.43 3.83
N CYS A 37 -7.26 4.68 4.83
CA CYS A 37 -7.43 4.16 6.16
C CYS A 37 -8.30 5.12 6.97
N ASP A 38 -9.46 4.64 7.42
CA ASP A 38 -10.36 5.38 8.27
C ASP A 38 -10.17 4.95 9.72
N THR A 39 -9.41 5.75 10.47
CA THR A 39 -9.06 5.48 11.86
C THR A 39 -10.07 6.05 12.86
N ASP A 40 -11.25 6.53 12.43
CA ASP A 40 -12.26 7.06 13.36
C ASP A 40 -12.79 5.99 14.32
N GLY A 41 -12.73 4.71 13.94
CA GLY A 41 -13.09 3.57 14.80
C GLY A 41 -11.97 3.09 15.74
N GLY A 42 -10.74 3.60 15.58
CA GLY A 42 -9.55 3.16 16.32
C GLY A 42 -8.29 3.16 15.46
N PRO A 43 -7.11 2.94 16.06
CA PRO A 43 -5.85 2.85 15.32
C PRO A 43 -5.85 1.64 14.38
N ILE A 44 -5.20 1.78 13.22
CA ILE A 44 -5.13 0.76 12.18
C ILE A 44 -3.68 0.35 11.94
N THR A 45 -3.43 -0.93 11.80
CA THR A 45 -2.16 -1.46 11.28
C THR A 45 -2.32 -1.90 9.83
N ILE A 46 -1.48 -1.36 8.94
CA ILE A 46 -1.33 -1.80 7.56
C ILE A 46 -0.04 -2.61 7.44
N THR A 47 -0.15 -3.87 7.05
CA THR A 47 1.02 -4.73 6.81
C THR A 47 1.33 -4.74 5.32
N LEU A 48 2.53 -4.29 4.94
CA LEU A 48 3.02 -4.43 3.58
C LEU A 48 3.36 -5.91 3.31
N PRO A 49 3.02 -6.48 2.15
CA PRO A 49 3.41 -7.83 1.80
C PRO A 49 4.91 -7.89 1.47
N ALA A 50 5.42 -9.12 1.32
CA ALA A 50 6.70 -9.34 0.64
C ALA A 50 6.76 -8.58 -0.70
N GLY A 51 7.86 -7.89 -0.92
CA GLY A 51 8.01 -6.97 -2.03
C GLY A 51 8.09 -7.68 -3.39
N VAL A 52 7.39 -7.13 -4.38
CA VAL A 52 7.58 -7.48 -5.80
C VAL A 52 7.96 -6.22 -6.54
N ASP A 53 9.04 -6.27 -7.30
CA ASP A 53 9.64 -5.11 -7.97
C ASP A 53 8.61 -4.30 -8.76
N GLY A 54 8.57 -2.99 -8.51
CA GLY A 54 7.62 -2.05 -9.13
C GLY A 54 6.22 -2.03 -8.49
N THR A 55 5.96 -2.79 -7.43
CA THR A 55 4.72 -2.66 -6.64
C THR A 55 4.67 -1.29 -5.99
N HIS A 56 3.52 -0.62 -6.06
CA HIS A 56 3.35 0.74 -5.55
C HIS A 56 2.08 0.85 -4.70
N TYR A 57 2.23 1.44 -3.52
CA TYR A 57 1.13 1.75 -2.61
C TYR A 57 1.11 3.23 -2.26
N ARG A 58 -0.09 3.79 -2.24
CA ARG A 58 -0.40 5.09 -1.64
C ARG A 58 -1.35 4.86 -0.48
N ILE A 59 -0.84 5.01 0.74
CA ILE A 59 -1.54 4.77 2.00
C ILE A 59 -1.82 6.13 2.66
N ILE A 60 -3.06 6.36 3.06
CA ILE A 60 -3.51 7.65 3.57
C ILE A 60 -4.25 7.41 4.89
N ASN A 61 -3.87 8.15 5.93
CA ASN A 61 -4.72 8.26 7.11
C ASN A 61 -5.80 9.33 6.84
N THR A 62 -7.06 8.89 6.75
CA THR A 62 -8.23 9.75 6.54
C THR A 62 -9.12 9.90 7.76
N GLY A 63 -8.73 9.32 8.91
CA GLY A 63 -9.41 9.58 10.16
C GLY A 63 -9.22 11.02 10.63
N SER A 64 -10.04 11.39 11.61
CA SER A 64 -10.08 12.70 12.25
C SER A 64 -10.08 12.62 13.78
N SER A 65 -9.94 11.40 14.30
CA SER A 65 -10.06 11.07 15.73
C SER A 65 -8.70 10.96 16.43
N ALA A 66 -7.62 11.48 15.85
CA ALA A 66 -6.24 11.40 16.36
C ALA A 66 -5.73 9.96 16.56
N ASN A 67 -6.27 9.02 15.79
CA ASN A 67 -5.83 7.63 15.77
C ASN A 67 -4.88 7.41 14.59
N ASP A 68 -3.77 6.75 14.87
CA ASP A 68 -2.71 6.58 13.89
C ASP A 68 -2.91 5.35 12.98
N VAL A 69 -2.34 5.45 11.78
CA VAL A 69 -2.06 4.29 10.94
C VAL A 69 -0.60 3.88 11.16
N THR A 70 -0.38 2.66 11.61
CA THR A 70 0.96 2.05 11.66
C THR A 70 1.16 1.18 10.43
N VAL A 71 2.07 1.58 9.54
CA VAL A 71 2.48 0.79 8.38
C VAL A 71 3.68 -0.06 8.77
N THR A 72 3.57 -1.38 8.70
CA THR A 72 4.59 -2.33 9.15
C THR A 72 5.07 -3.22 8.00
N PRO A 73 6.37 -3.59 7.94
CA PRO A 73 6.84 -4.58 6.98
C PRO A 73 6.37 -5.98 7.38
N ASP A 74 6.39 -6.94 6.43
CA ASP A 74 6.20 -8.40 6.68
C ASP A 74 7.42 -9.05 7.37
N GLY A 75 8.33 -8.21 7.90
CA GLY A 75 9.48 -8.64 8.69
C GLY A 75 10.75 -8.94 7.90
N ALA A 76 10.73 -8.95 6.57
CA ALA A 76 11.94 -9.14 5.75
C ALA A 76 12.44 -7.86 5.06
N GLU A 77 11.53 -7.00 4.58
CA GLU A 77 11.87 -5.81 3.81
C GLU A 77 11.94 -4.54 4.67
N ASP A 78 12.88 -3.67 4.32
CA ASP A 78 13.01 -2.35 4.92
C ASP A 78 11.95 -1.38 4.36
N ILE A 79 11.42 -0.51 5.23
CA ILE A 79 10.62 0.66 4.85
C ILE A 79 11.49 1.90 5.08
N LEU A 80 11.74 2.65 4.01
CA LEU A 80 12.60 3.84 4.02
C LEU A 80 14.01 3.55 4.56
N GLY A 81 14.56 2.36 4.25
CA GLY A 81 15.90 1.92 4.67
C GLY A 81 15.99 1.38 6.09
N ALA A 82 14.87 1.08 6.75
CA ALA A 82 14.86 0.38 8.03
C ALA A 82 13.70 -0.61 8.14
N ASN A 83 13.98 -1.81 8.69
CA ASN A 83 12.97 -2.78 9.10
C ASN A 83 12.24 -2.30 10.36
N SER A 84 11.43 -1.26 10.18
CA SER A 84 10.69 -0.59 11.25
C SER A 84 9.37 -0.04 10.71
N SER A 85 8.37 0.06 11.59
CA SER A 85 7.07 0.60 11.20
C SER A 85 7.13 2.11 11.01
N VAL A 86 6.36 2.63 10.05
CA VAL A 86 6.12 4.05 9.83
C VAL A 86 4.75 4.42 10.38
N VAL A 87 4.65 5.54 11.08
CA VAL A 87 3.39 6.04 11.65
C VAL A 87 2.87 7.19 10.81
N LEU A 88 1.59 7.13 10.44
CA LEU A 88 0.87 8.19 9.75
C LEU A 88 -0.22 8.74 10.67
N VAL A 89 -0.03 9.98 11.12
CA VAL A 89 -1.06 10.73 11.85
C VAL A 89 -2.15 11.22 10.87
N ASP A 90 -3.25 11.77 11.39
CA ASP A 90 -4.38 12.25 10.60
C ASP A 90 -3.93 13.13 9.42
N GLY A 91 -4.43 12.80 8.21
CA GLY A 91 -4.13 13.51 6.97
C GLY A 91 -2.76 13.21 6.35
N ASN A 92 -1.90 12.40 7.00
CA ASN A 92 -0.61 12.01 6.43
C ASN A 92 -0.76 10.96 5.33
N VAL A 93 0.20 10.95 4.42
CA VAL A 93 0.26 10.06 3.28
C VAL A 93 1.64 9.44 3.19
N LEU A 94 1.68 8.11 3.04
CA LEU A 94 2.87 7.38 2.64
C LEU A 94 2.67 6.90 1.20
N VAL A 95 3.62 7.22 0.34
CA VAL A 95 3.71 6.68 -1.01
C VAL A 95 5.00 5.89 -1.07
N VAL A 96 4.91 4.61 -1.39
CA VAL A 96 6.07 3.74 -1.49
C VAL A 96 6.04 2.89 -2.75
N VAL A 97 7.20 2.65 -3.31
CA VAL A 97 7.46 1.68 -4.37
C VAL A 97 8.47 0.66 -3.84
N PHE A 98 8.23 -0.61 -4.13
CA PHE A 98 9.23 -1.64 -3.87
C PHE A 98 10.25 -1.72 -5.01
N GLU A 99 11.53 -1.67 -4.66
CA GLU A 99 12.64 -2.07 -5.51
C GLU A 99 13.42 -3.21 -4.83
N SER A 100 13.83 -4.20 -5.62
CA SER A 100 14.44 -5.44 -5.12
C SER A 100 15.71 -5.31 -4.27
N THR A 101 16.50 -4.26 -4.45
CA THR A 101 17.77 -4.03 -3.76
C THR A 101 17.58 -3.17 -2.53
N GLU A 102 16.83 -2.09 -2.70
CA GLU A 102 16.62 -1.10 -1.66
C GLU A 102 15.56 -1.63 -0.69
N GLY A 103 14.35 -1.98 -1.16
CA GLY A 103 13.16 -2.24 -0.35
C GLY A 103 12.02 -1.28 -0.68
N TRP A 104 11.23 -0.86 0.31
CA TRP A 104 10.13 0.10 0.14
C TRP A 104 10.59 1.56 0.31
N TRP A 105 10.55 2.38 -0.74
CA TRP A 105 10.86 3.83 -0.71
C TRP A 105 9.77 4.73 -1.28
#